data_AF-A0A6L7X104-F1
#
_entry.id   AF-A0A6L7X104-F1
#
_cell.length_a   1.000
_cell.length_b   1.000
_cell.length_c   1.000
_cell.angle_alpha   90.00
_cell.angle_beta   90.00
_cell.angle_gamma   90.00
#
_symmetry.space_group_name_H-M   'P 1'
#
loop_
_entity.id
_entity.type
_entity.pdbx_description
1 polymer ?
#
loop_
_entity_poly.entity_id
_entity_poly.type
_entity_poly.pdbx_seq_one_letter_code
_entity_poly.pdbx_strand_id
1 'polypeptide(L)'
;MNSDGVPFLEPAFVVDAPPAMPHSAGDHRVMGRTAEGEELFSVSFAMPEVADRNGGSSFVIVMPVRPEWAGALDSITLTGPGGSVTLDGESNRPMAILRDPRTGQVRGFVRDLAGPAQAAAMDTVGPAVGPGLETLFSRGIPSAEAWRRRALGWWLRCCG
;
A
#
# COMPACT_ATOMS: atom_id res chain seq x y z
N MET A 1 10.75 7.68 -5.24
CA MET A 1 10.69 9.11 -5.60
C MET A 1 10.15 9.26 -7.01
N ASN A 2 9.52 10.39 -7.35
CA ASN A 2 9.17 10.70 -8.74
C ASN A 2 10.42 11.17 -9.52
N SER A 3 10.25 11.51 -10.80
CA SER A 3 11.35 12.01 -11.65
C SER A 3 11.98 13.31 -11.15
N ASP A 4 11.30 14.04 -10.27
CA ASP A 4 11.74 15.32 -9.71
C ASP A 4 12.43 15.14 -8.34
N GLY A 5 12.66 13.90 -7.91
CA GLY A 5 13.26 13.58 -6.61
C GLY A 5 12.30 13.73 -5.42
N VAL A 6 11.03 14.02 -5.66
CA VAL A 6 10.03 14.19 -4.60
C VAL A 6 9.56 12.81 -4.12
N PRO A 7 9.57 12.53 -2.80
CA PRO A 7 9.00 11.31 -2.27
C PRO A 7 7.48 11.31 -2.46
N PHE A 8 6.94 10.17 -2.87
CA PHE A 8 5.49 9.94 -2.92
C PHE A 8 5.20 8.52 -2.46
N LEU A 9 4.01 8.32 -1.91
CA LEU A 9 3.48 7.02 -1.53
C LEU A 9 2.31 6.68 -2.46
N GLU A 10 2.31 5.47 -3.00
CA GLU A 10 1.11 4.87 -3.58
C GLU A 10 0.16 4.47 -2.44
N PRO A 11 -1.16 4.36 -2.70
CA PRO A 11 -2.11 3.82 -1.73
C PRO A 11 -1.65 2.47 -1.17
N ALA A 12 -1.85 2.27 0.13
CA ALA A 12 -1.60 1.01 0.80
C ALA A 12 -2.80 0.06 0.65
N PHE A 13 -2.50 -1.24 0.60
CA PHE A 13 -3.50 -2.29 0.41
C PHE A 13 -3.30 -3.40 1.44
N VAL A 14 -4.41 -4.01 1.88
CA VAL A 14 -4.36 -5.29 2.60
C VAL A 14 -4.41 -6.41 1.57
N VAL A 15 -3.35 -7.21 1.51
CA VAL A 15 -3.21 -8.31 0.57
C VAL A 15 -2.83 -9.58 1.31
N ASP A 16 -3.26 -10.71 0.76
CA ASP A 16 -2.63 -11.99 1.07
C ASP A 16 -1.37 -12.11 0.21
N ALA A 17 -0.21 -11.88 0.83
CA ALA A 17 1.12 -11.95 0.24
C ALA A 17 2.18 -12.23 1.33
N PRO A 18 3.31 -12.88 1.01
CA PRO A 18 4.40 -13.06 1.95
C PRO A 18 4.97 -11.72 2.43
N PRO A 19 5.45 -11.63 3.68
CA PRO A 19 6.20 -10.48 4.13
C PRO A 19 7.42 -10.23 3.23
N ALA A 20 7.61 -8.96 2.85
CA ALA A 20 8.72 -8.47 2.06
C ALA A 20 9.26 -7.25 2.79
N MET A 21 10.20 -7.50 3.69
CA MET A 21 10.83 -6.47 4.50
C MET A 21 12.10 -5.96 3.81
N PRO A 22 12.47 -4.68 4.01
CA PRO A 22 13.74 -4.18 3.52
C PRO A 22 14.92 -4.98 4.08
N HIS A 23 15.90 -5.31 3.22
CA HIS A 23 17.04 -6.13 3.60
C HIS A 23 18.15 -5.36 4.35
N SER A 24 18.17 -4.04 4.23
CA SER A 24 19.19 -3.17 4.84
C SER A 24 18.55 -1.94 5.45
N ALA A 25 18.98 -1.58 6.66
CA ALA A 25 18.66 -0.30 7.28
C ALA A 25 19.32 0.85 6.49
N GLY A 26 18.74 2.05 6.57
CA GLY A 26 19.25 3.25 5.91
C GLY A 26 18.46 4.50 6.30
N ASP A 27 18.70 5.60 5.58
CA ASP A 27 18.21 6.93 5.93
C ASP A 27 16.71 7.16 5.66
N HIS A 28 16.03 6.19 5.06
CA HIS A 28 14.59 6.26 4.85
C HIS A 28 13.86 5.53 5.97
N ARG A 29 12.67 6.03 6.34
CA ARG A 29 11.82 5.41 7.35
C ARG A 29 10.37 5.49 6.92
N VAL A 30 9.67 4.37 7.03
CA VAL A 30 8.22 4.26 6.89
C VAL A 30 7.63 4.00 8.26
N MET A 31 6.60 4.76 8.63
CA MET A 31 6.00 4.72 9.96
C MET A 31 4.48 4.80 9.85
N GLY A 32 3.78 3.95 10.61
CA GLY A 32 2.34 3.95 10.71
C GLY A 32 1.90 4.46 12.07
N ARG A 33 0.87 5.32 12.10
CA ARG A 33 0.36 5.91 13.33
C ARG A 33 -1.16 5.83 13.47
N THR A 34 -1.63 5.92 14.71
CA THR A 34 -3.04 6.15 15.03
C THR A 34 -3.42 7.62 14.88
N ALA A 35 -4.71 7.93 14.98
CA ALA A 35 -5.23 9.30 14.93
C ALA A 35 -4.70 10.16 16.10
N GLU A 36 -4.39 9.52 17.23
CA GLU A 36 -3.78 10.14 18.42
C GLU A 36 -2.27 10.34 18.26
N GLY A 37 -1.68 9.83 17.17
CA GLY A 37 -0.26 9.91 16.86
C GLY A 37 0.60 8.79 17.45
N GLU A 38 0.00 7.76 18.06
CA GLU A 38 0.72 6.60 18.58
C GLU A 38 1.34 5.79 17.44
N GLU A 39 2.58 5.33 17.60
CA GLU A 39 3.28 4.53 16.58
C GLU A 39 2.83 3.07 16.61
N LEU A 40 2.28 2.59 15.49
CA LEU A 40 1.90 1.18 15.30
C LEU A 40 3.05 0.35 14.74
N PHE A 41 3.86 0.95 13.86
CA PHE A 41 5.06 0.35 13.30
C PHE A 41 6.04 1.44 12.82
N SER A 42 7.31 1.08 12.78
CA SER A 42 8.37 1.89 12.17
C SER A 42 9.43 0.99 11.57
N VAL A 43 9.77 1.23 10.30
CA VAL A 43 10.75 0.46 9.53
C VAL A 43 11.71 1.41 8.84
N SER A 44 13.00 1.32 9.18
CA SER A 44 14.06 2.04 8.48
C SER A 44 14.66 1.21 7.37
N PHE A 45 15.04 1.83 6.26
CA PHE A 45 15.57 1.14 5.09
C PHE A 45 16.49 2.00 4.22
N ALA A 46 17.41 1.33 3.54
CA ALA A 46 18.12 1.90 2.42
C ALA A 46 17.22 1.80 1.17
N MET A 47 16.98 2.94 0.51
CA MET A 47 16.15 2.99 -0.69
C MET A 47 16.85 2.24 -1.84
N PRO A 48 16.23 1.21 -2.44
CA PRO A 48 16.81 0.53 -3.59
C PRO A 48 16.86 1.46 -4.80
N GLU A 49 18.02 1.49 -5.47
CA GLU A 49 18.14 2.11 -6.79
C GLU A 49 17.59 1.15 -7.86
N VAL A 50 16.79 1.67 -8.79
CA VAL A 50 16.26 0.88 -9.91
C VAL A 50 17.21 1.07 -11.09
N ALA A 51 18.01 0.04 -11.39
CA ALA A 51 19.09 0.09 -12.37
C ALA A 51 18.66 0.55 -13.78
N ASP A 52 17.41 0.29 -14.18
CA ASP A 52 16.92 0.53 -15.55
C ASP A 52 16.05 1.80 -15.71
N ARG A 53 15.89 2.60 -14.65
CA ARG A 53 15.10 3.83 -14.69
C ARG A 53 16.00 5.03 -14.42
N ASN A 54 16.03 5.97 -15.37
CA ASN A 54 16.76 7.24 -15.33
C ASN A 54 16.62 7.97 -13.97
N GLY A 55 17.50 7.65 -13.01
CA GLY A 55 17.52 8.20 -11.64
C GLY A 55 16.35 7.87 -10.72
N GLY A 56 15.47 6.92 -11.08
CA GLY A 56 14.28 6.61 -10.28
C GLY A 56 14.54 5.60 -9.17
N SER A 57 14.05 5.88 -7.95
CA SER A 57 14.08 4.94 -6.83
C SER A 57 12.66 4.53 -6.41
N SER A 58 12.47 3.24 -6.11
CA SER A 58 11.19 2.70 -5.66
C SER A 58 11.38 1.56 -4.68
N PHE A 59 10.42 1.38 -3.80
CA PHE A 59 10.40 0.31 -2.82
C PHE A 59 9.00 -0.31 -2.75
N VAL A 60 8.94 -1.54 -2.25
CA VAL A 60 7.70 -2.20 -1.83
C VAL A 60 7.99 -2.82 -0.48
N ILE A 61 7.11 -2.57 0.48
CA ILE A 61 7.16 -3.19 1.81
C ILE A 61 5.86 -3.95 2.01
N VAL A 62 5.97 -5.22 2.38
CA VAL A 62 4.84 -6.04 2.82
C VAL A 62 5.09 -6.47 4.25
N MET A 63 4.26 -5.97 5.17
CA MET A 63 4.38 -6.26 6.60
C MET A 63 3.32 -7.27 7.02
N PRO A 64 3.63 -8.18 7.97
CA PRO A 64 2.61 -8.98 8.64
C PRO A 64 1.58 -8.07 9.29
N VAL A 65 0.33 -8.23 8.90
CA VAL A 65 -0.81 -7.54 9.51
C VAL A 65 -0.95 -7.97 10.97
N ARG A 66 -1.02 -7.00 11.88
CA ARG A 66 -1.41 -7.24 13.27
C ARG A 66 -2.88 -6.86 13.46
N PRO A 67 -3.73 -7.71 14.10
CA PRO A 67 -5.15 -7.42 14.29
C PRO A 67 -5.44 -6.04 14.90
N GLU A 68 -4.58 -5.59 15.82
CA GLU A 68 -4.63 -4.28 16.48
C GLU A 68 -4.43 -3.09 15.55
N TRP A 69 -3.89 -3.28 14.34
CA TRP A 69 -3.79 -2.20 13.36
C TRP A 69 -5.10 -1.96 12.61
N ALA A 70 -5.98 -2.97 12.56
CA ALA A 70 -7.22 -2.92 11.82
C ALA A 70 -8.16 -1.86 12.42
N GLY A 71 -8.32 -0.73 11.71
CA GLY A 71 -9.13 0.40 12.15
C GLY A 71 -8.41 1.37 13.11
N ALA A 72 -7.20 1.04 13.57
CA ALA A 72 -6.37 1.95 14.36
C ALA A 72 -5.39 2.75 13.49
N LEU A 73 -4.94 2.19 12.35
CA LEU A 73 -4.02 2.88 11.44
C LEU A 73 -4.73 4.05 10.74
N ASP A 74 -4.25 5.27 11.00
CA ASP A 74 -4.79 6.53 10.49
C ASP A 74 -3.86 7.23 9.49
N SER A 75 -2.54 7.02 9.61
CA SER A 75 -1.59 7.59 8.66
C SER A 75 -0.34 6.74 8.48
N ILE A 76 0.25 6.82 7.29
CA ILE A 76 1.55 6.26 6.95
C ILE A 76 2.45 7.40 6.47
N THR A 77 3.59 7.60 7.14
CA THR A 77 4.58 8.63 6.75
C THR A 77 5.85 7.98 6.25
N LEU A 78 6.35 8.45 5.11
CA LEU A 78 7.69 8.18 4.58
C LEU A 78 8.56 9.41 4.81
N THR A 79 9.67 9.26 5.53
CA THR A 79 10.69 10.29 5.72
C THR A 79 12.03 9.84 5.13
N GLY A 80 12.81 10.77 4.59
CA GLY A 80 14.19 10.52 4.15
C GLY A 80 14.89 11.80 3.69
N PRO A 81 16.08 11.70 3.05
CA PRO A 81 16.84 12.87 2.60
C PRO A 81 16.08 13.81 1.65
N GLY A 82 15.13 13.28 0.88
CA GLY A 82 14.25 14.06 -0.01
C GLY A 82 13.03 14.70 0.66
N GLY A 83 12.94 14.65 2.00
CA GLY A 83 11.83 15.20 2.77
C GLY A 83 10.87 14.15 3.32
N SER A 84 9.64 14.57 3.58
CA SER A 84 8.59 13.74 4.18
C SER A 84 7.32 13.78 3.35
N VAL A 85 6.64 12.65 3.24
CA VAL A 85 5.30 12.54 2.65
C VAL A 85 4.42 11.67 3.54
N THR A 86 3.17 12.08 3.72
CA THR A 86 2.17 11.34 4.49
C THR A 86 1.06 10.86 3.57
N LEU A 87 0.59 9.65 3.82
CA LEU A 87 -0.57 9.02 3.23
C LEU A 87 -1.62 8.81 4.33
N ASP A 88 -2.81 9.35 4.14
CA ASP A 88 -3.94 9.33 5.07
C ASP A 88 -5.26 9.24 4.29
N GLY A 89 -6.40 9.43 4.98
CA GLY A 89 -7.73 9.44 4.35
C GLY A 89 -7.95 10.61 3.38
N GLU A 90 -7.23 11.73 3.57
CA GLU A 90 -7.38 12.96 2.78
C GLU A 90 -6.52 12.97 1.51
N SER A 91 -5.44 12.19 1.51
CA SER A 91 -4.48 12.07 0.40
C SER A 91 -5.14 11.72 -0.95
N ASN A 92 -6.32 11.09 -0.91
CA ASN A 92 -7.27 10.88 -2.01
C ASN A 92 -6.65 10.62 -3.40
N ARG A 93 -5.74 9.65 -3.48
CA ARG A 93 -5.17 9.14 -4.74
C ARG A 93 -5.74 7.75 -5.00
N PRO A 94 -6.98 7.61 -5.45
CA PRO A 94 -7.61 6.30 -5.57
C PRO A 94 -6.87 5.40 -6.57
N MET A 95 -6.61 4.18 -6.14
CA MET A 95 -5.99 3.15 -6.96
C MET A 95 -6.72 1.83 -6.78
N ALA A 96 -6.83 1.08 -7.88
CA ALA A 96 -7.32 -0.29 -7.87
C ALA A 96 -6.27 -1.25 -8.42
N ILE A 97 -6.20 -2.43 -7.81
CA ILE A 97 -5.38 -3.56 -8.28
C ILE A 97 -6.34 -4.64 -8.77
N LEU A 98 -6.21 -5.04 -10.02
CA LEU A 98 -6.89 -6.21 -10.57
C LEU A 98 -5.96 -7.40 -10.39
N ARG A 99 -6.40 -8.43 -9.68
CA ARG A 99 -5.64 -9.66 -9.48
C ARG A 99 -6.48 -10.90 -9.77
N ASP A 100 -5.82 -11.97 -10.16
CA ASP A 100 -6.41 -13.30 -10.17
C ASP A 100 -6.58 -13.76 -8.70
N PRO A 101 -7.82 -14.02 -8.23
CA PRO A 101 -8.03 -14.39 -6.83
C PRO A 101 -7.45 -15.77 -6.49
N ARG A 102 -7.23 -16.62 -7.49
CA ARG A 102 -6.79 -18.01 -7.32
C ARG A 102 -5.27 -18.14 -7.29
N THR A 103 -4.57 -17.31 -8.06
CA THR A 103 -3.09 -17.32 -8.13
C THR A 103 -2.45 -16.14 -7.42
N GLY A 104 -3.22 -15.11 -7.10
CA GLY A 104 -2.72 -13.83 -6.59
C GLY A 104 -2.01 -12.97 -7.64
N GLN A 105 -1.93 -13.43 -8.89
CA GLN A 105 -1.24 -12.72 -9.96
C GLN A 105 -1.92 -11.38 -10.24
N VAL A 106 -1.16 -10.29 -10.15
CA VAL A 106 -1.63 -8.97 -10.57
C VAL A 106 -1.78 -8.95 -12.09
N ARG A 107 -2.97 -8.56 -12.54
CA ARG A 107 -3.35 -8.42 -13.95
C ARG A 107 -3.33 -6.97 -14.41
N GLY A 108 -3.47 -6.02 -13.48
CA GLY A 108 -3.40 -4.61 -13.81
C GLY A 108 -3.45 -3.70 -12.59
N PHE A 109 -3.00 -2.48 -12.82
CA PHE A 109 -3.08 -1.37 -11.89
C PHE A 109 -3.90 -0.27 -12.55
N VAL A 110 -4.98 0.15 -11.91
CA VAL A 110 -5.80 1.26 -12.37
C VAL A 110 -5.56 2.43 -11.44
N ARG A 111 -4.99 3.49 -12.00
CA ARG A 111 -4.76 4.78 -11.34
C ARG A 111 -5.70 5.82 -11.95
N ASP A 112 -5.82 6.97 -11.31
CA ASP A 112 -6.66 8.09 -11.78
C ASP A 112 -8.12 7.67 -12.00
N LEU A 113 -8.62 6.83 -11.08
CA LEU A 113 -10.02 6.38 -11.08
C LEU A 113 -10.94 7.59 -11.02
N ALA A 114 -11.91 7.65 -11.93
CA ALA A 114 -12.60 8.87 -12.30
C ALA A 114 -13.34 9.53 -11.12
N GLY A 115 -12.78 10.61 -10.59
CA GLY A 115 -13.42 11.55 -9.66
C GLY A 115 -13.73 11.00 -8.24
N PRO A 116 -13.80 11.90 -7.24
CA PRO A 116 -13.99 11.51 -5.83
C PRO A 116 -15.30 10.75 -5.55
N ALA A 117 -16.36 11.01 -6.32
CA ALA A 117 -17.65 10.33 -6.16
C ALA A 117 -17.59 8.84 -6.54
N GLN A 118 -16.86 8.50 -7.59
CA GLN A 118 -16.72 7.13 -8.07
C GLN A 118 -15.74 6.34 -7.20
N ALA A 119 -14.67 7.01 -6.73
CA ALA A 119 -13.79 6.48 -5.69
C ALA A 119 -14.55 6.16 -4.39
N ALA A 120 -15.43 7.05 -3.92
CA ALA A 120 -16.27 6.81 -2.74
C ALA A 120 -17.26 5.65 -2.94
N ALA A 121 -17.83 5.52 -4.13
CA ALA A 121 -18.71 4.41 -4.48
C ALA A 121 -17.95 3.06 -4.46
N MET A 122 -16.73 3.01 -5.01
CA MET A 122 -15.89 1.81 -4.98
C MET A 122 -15.44 1.44 -3.58
N ASP A 123 -15.15 2.43 -2.73
CA ASP A 123 -14.81 2.22 -1.32
C ASP A 123 -15.98 1.57 -0.55
N THR A 124 -17.21 2.02 -0.85
CA THR A 124 -18.44 1.49 -0.23
C THR A 124 -18.78 0.09 -0.71
N VAL A 125 -18.60 -0.18 -2.01
CA VAL A 125 -18.84 -1.51 -2.60
C VAL A 125 -17.77 -2.51 -2.15
N GLY A 126 -16.57 -2.01 -1.85
CA GLY A 126 -15.41 -2.80 -1.49
C GLY A 126 -14.86 -3.62 -2.66
N PRO A 127 -13.92 -4.55 -2.39
CA PRO A 127 -13.34 -5.36 -3.43
C PRO A 127 -14.40 -6.22 -4.14
N ALA A 128 -14.46 -6.11 -5.46
CA ALA A 128 -15.39 -6.86 -6.29
C ALA A 128 -14.71 -8.10 -6.89
N VAL A 129 -15.35 -9.26 -6.78
CA VAL A 129 -14.92 -10.49 -7.47
C VAL A 129 -15.80 -10.67 -8.70
N GLY A 130 -15.27 -10.30 -9.87
CA GLY A 130 -15.87 -10.64 -11.16
C GLY A 130 -15.48 -12.05 -11.60
N PRO A 131 -16.04 -12.57 -12.70
CA PRO A 131 -15.66 -13.89 -13.23
C PRO A 131 -14.17 -13.92 -13.59
N GLY A 132 -13.34 -14.44 -12.67
CA GLY A 132 -11.90 -14.62 -12.83
C GLY A 132 -11.00 -13.49 -12.32
N LEU A 133 -11.55 -12.38 -11.81
CA LEU A 133 -10.76 -11.24 -11.32
C LEU A 133 -11.29 -10.71 -9.99
N GLU A 134 -10.38 -10.40 -9.09
CA GLU A 134 -10.62 -9.65 -7.87
C GLU A 134 -10.05 -8.24 -8.02
N THR A 135 -10.85 -7.25 -7.65
CA THR A 135 -10.44 -5.85 -7.59
C THR A 135 -10.16 -5.48 -6.14
N LEU A 136 -8.94 -5.06 -5.81
CA LEU A 136 -8.62 -4.39 -4.56
C LEU A 136 -8.65 -2.89 -4.76
N PHE A 137 -9.18 -2.13 -3.82
CA PHE A 137 -9.30 -0.69 -3.92
C PHE A 137 -8.76 -0.01 -2.66
N SER A 138 -8.08 1.13 -2.84
CA SER A 138 -7.60 1.97 -1.75
C SER A 138 -7.54 3.43 -2.19
N ARG A 139 -7.86 4.34 -1.26
CA ARG A 139 -7.77 5.81 -1.45
C ARG A 139 -6.53 6.43 -0.82
N GLY A 140 -5.79 5.63 -0.05
CA GLY A 140 -4.64 6.05 0.72
C GLY A 140 -4.29 4.96 1.72
N ILE A 141 -4.94 5.00 2.88
CA ILE A 141 -4.89 3.94 3.89
C ILE A 141 -6.03 2.93 3.70
N PRO A 142 -5.82 1.64 4.00
CA PRO A 142 -6.87 0.63 3.87
C PRO A 142 -7.94 0.79 4.95
N SER A 143 -9.22 0.69 4.55
CA SER A 143 -10.36 0.73 5.47
C SER A 143 -10.37 -0.49 6.41
N ALA A 144 -10.97 -0.35 7.60
CA ALA A 144 -11.14 -1.45 8.57
C ALA A 144 -11.78 -2.71 7.96
N GLU A 145 -12.64 -2.53 6.96
CA GLU A 145 -13.26 -3.64 6.24
C GLU A 145 -12.27 -4.41 5.35
N ALA A 146 -11.35 -3.72 4.68
CA ALA A 146 -10.27 -4.36 3.93
C ALA A 146 -9.40 -5.26 4.82
N TRP A 147 -9.15 -4.85 6.07
CA TRP A 147 -8.42 -5.65 7.06
C TRP A 147 -9.19 -6.91 7.49
N ARG A 148 -10.49 -6.78 7.80
CA ARG A 148 -11.32 -7.90 8.29
C ARG A 148 -11.48 -9.04 7.29
N ARG A 149 -11.56 -8.74 5.99
CA ARG A 149 -11.78 -9.76 4.95
C ARG A 149 -10.56 -10.64 4.67
N ARG A 150 -9.34 -10.24 5.10
CA ARG A 150 -8.07 -10.92 4.75
C ARG A 150 -7.36 -11.61 5.91
N ALA A 151 -7.87 -11.52 7.13
CA ALA A 151 -7.30 -12.22 8.30
C ALA A 151 -7.51 -13.75 8.31
N LEU A 152 -8.04 -14.34 7.22
CA LEU A 152 -8.39 -15.76 7.10
C LEU A 152 -7.78 -16.35 5.82
N GLY A 153 -6.51 -16.77 5.85
CA GLY A 153 -5.94 -17.57 4.75
C GLY A 153 -4.43 -17.43 4.63
N TRP A 154 -3.74 -18.57 4.65
CA TRP A 154 -2.28 -18.69 4.60
C TRP A 154 -1.82 -19.05 3.18
N TRP A 155 -0.61 -18.60 2.79
CA TRP A 155 0.36 -19.10 1.76
C TRP A 155 0.67 -18.24 0.46
N LEU A 156 1.96 -17.83 0.36
CA LEU A 156 2.97 -18.00 -0.74
C LEU A 156 3.16 -17.12 -2.03
N ARG A 157 4.45 -16.74 -2.25
CA ARG A 157 5.43 -16.87 -3.40
C ARG A 157 5.08 -16.45 -4.86
N CYS A 158 6.00 -15.73 -5.56
CA CYS A 158 6.88 -16.20 -6.67
C CYS A 158 7.46 -15.12 -7.62
N CYS A 159 8.57 -15.49 -8.28
CA CYS A 159 9.31 -14.82 -9.37
C CYS A 159 8.55 -14.75 -10.71
N GLY A 160 9.06 -13.88 -11.60
CA GLY A 160 8.79 -13.79 -13.03
C GLY A 160 9.47 -12.56 -13.59
#